data_AF-A0A844Q9A8-F1
#
_entry.id   AF-A0A844Q9A8-F1
#
_cell.length_a   1.000
_cell.length_b   1.000
_cell.length_c   1.000
_cell.angle_alpha   90.00
_cell.angle_beta   90.00
_cell.angle_gamma   90.00
#
_symmetry.space_group_name_H-M   'P 1'
#
loop_
_entity.id
_entity.type
_entity.pdbx_description
1 polymer ?
#
loop_
_entity_poly.entity_id
_entity_poly.type
_entity_poly.pdbx_seq_one_letter_code
_entity_poly.pdbx_strand_id
1 'polypeptide(L)'
;MQTKRYASLDQMRGLALFGILLINVPAFQSLTDDSPYVSTLLETTTLDLWITVLIEKKFFSIFSFLFGVGFYLFTTRAAQKGERPLRLFCRRLFFLFVFGVFHVLLFPGSILAIYAVIGLGLLPLERLSARATGVWLAVLLASVVGTMMYNVLVLPTKPFMGDAFLIYLMFVTGAYVGKKGWLEPTEAMQTFWKRLFLFLLPIIVVGGIVTFSTFENEVLASWIVALSSIPTAYGYIAGLFLLFNNERISRFFAPVGAVGKMAFTNYVLQHVLGVIFIALFSLPIVTSKEAVWLACLIYGIELLWSTWYMKRHAI
;
A
#
# COMPACT_ATOMS: atom_id res chain seq x y z
N MET A 1 -2.82 -19.79 17.06
CA MET A 1 -2.34 -19.69 15.66
C MET A 1 -3.12 -18.68 14.82
N GLN A 2 -4.47 -18.66 14.82
CA GLN A 2 -5.25 -17.67 14.06
C GLN A 2 -5.02 -16.21 14.52
N THR A 3 -4.83 -15.97 15.83
CA THR A 3 -4.55 -14.65 16.41
C THR A 3 -3.25 -14.02 15.88
N LYS A 4 -2.18 -14.82 15.73
CA LYS A 4 -0.89 -14.37 15.20
C LYS A 4 -0.98 -13.95 13.72
N ARG A 5 -1.78 -14.66 12.91
CA ARG A 5 -2.04 -14.32 11.50
C ARG A 5 -2.76 -12.98 11.32
N TYR A 6 -3.77 -12.71 12.14
CA TYR A 6 -4.49 -11.44 12.04
C TYR A 6 -3.64 -10.27 12.54
N ALA A 7 -2.83 -10.50 13.58
CA ALA A 7 -1.91 -9.49 14.10
C ALA A 7 -0.90 -9.02 13.04
N SER A 8 -0.24 -9.94 12.30
CA SER A 8 0.73 -9.54 11.28
C SER A 8 0.10 -8.74 10.14
N LEU A 9 -1.09 -9.12 9.67
CA LEU A 9 -1.80 -8.39 8.62
C LEU A 9 -2.20 -6.97 9.06
N ASP A 10 -2.68 -6.83 10.29
CA ASP A 10 -3.04 -5.53 10.84
C ASP A 10 -1.79 -4.65 11.05
N GLN A 11 -0.67 -5.23 11.48
CA GLN A 11 0.61 -4.53 11.62
C GLN A 11 1.15 -4.05 10.27
N MET A 12 1.10 -4.90 9.25
CA MET A 12 1.48 -4.52 7.89
C MET A 12 0.59 -3.39 7.35
N ARG A 13 -0.72 -3.39 7.66
CA ARG A 13 -1.63 -2.29 7.27
C ARG A 13 -1.27 -0.99 7.97
N GLY A 14 -1.03 -1.02 9.29
CA GLY A 14 -0.64 0.16 10.04
C GLY A 14 0.66 0.76 9.50
N LEU A 15 1.68 -0.08 9.29
CA LEU A 15 2.95 0.35 8.71
C LEU A 15 2.78 0.91 7.28
N ALA A 16 1.93 0.28 6.47
CA ALA A 16 1.62 0.77 5.13
C ALA A 16 1.01 2.18 5.15
N LEU A 17 0.12 2.47 6.11
CA LEU A 17 -0.48 3.80 6.28
C LEU A 17 0.54 4.86 6.63
N PHE A 18 1.54 4.55 7.46
CA PHE A 18 2.61 5.49 7.77
C PHE A 18 3.40 5.91 6.52
N GLY A 19 3.78 4.96 5.67
CA GLY A 19 4.50 5.31 4.45
C GLY A 19 3.63 5.99 3.39
N ILE A 20 2.33 5.66 3.33
CA ILE A 20 1.37 6.39 2.48
C ILE A 20 1.23 7.84 2.96
N LEU A 21 1.13 8.06 4.27
CA LEU A 21 1.07 9.39 4.86
C LEU A 21 2.30 10.21 4.47
N LEU A 22 3.50 9.64 4.59
CA LEU A 22 4.75 10.34 4.27
C LEU A 22 4.79 10.88 2.83
N ILE A 23 4.23 10.13 1.87
CA ILE A 23 4.13 10.57 0.47
C ILE A 23 3.01 11.61 0.27
N ASN A 24 1.95 11.54 1.07
CA ASN A 24 0.77 12.40 0.90
C ASN A 24 0.86 13.74 1.61
N VAL A 25 1.70 13.90 2.65
CA VAL A 25 1.81 15.17 3.38
C VAL A 25 2.11 16.38 2.48
N PRO A 26 3.04 16.31 1.50
CA PRO A 26 3.24 17.41 0.54
C PRO A 26 1.97 17.79 -0.24
N ALA A 27 1.16 16.78 -0.60
CA ALA A 27 -0.07 16.98 -1.36
C ALA A 27 -1.17 17.70 -0.56
N PHE A 28 -1.09 17.74 0.77
CA PHE A 28 -2.08 18.47 1.59
C PHE A 28 -1.90 19.98 1.53
N GLN A 29 -0.75 20.48 1.09
CA GLN A 29 -0.47 21.91 0.96
C GLN A 29 -1.36 22.58 -0.11
N SER A 30 -1.72 21.87 -1.17
CA SER A 30 -2.61 22.40 -2.23
C SER A 30 -4.06 22.63 -1.76
N LEU A 31 -4.36 22.31 -0.50
CA LEU A 31 -5.65 22.55 0.13
C LEU A 31 -5.61 23.71 1.12
N THR A 32 -4.42 24.19 1.48
CA THR A 32 -4.25 25.33 2.38
C THR A 32 -4.07 26.63 1.61
N ASP A 33 -3.39 26.58 0.46
CA ASP A 33 -3.16 27.73 -0.43
C ASP A 33 -3.52 27.38 -1.88
N ASP A 34 -3.62 28.39 -2.77
CA ASP A 34 -3.85 28.23 -4.22
C ASP A 34 -2.67 27.58 -4.98
N SER A 35 -1.78 26.88 -4.26
CA SER A 35 -0.68 26.14 -4.84
C SER A 35 -1.19 24.96 -5.67
N PRO A 36 -0.58 24.66 -6.84
CA PRO A 36 -0.94 23.50 -7.63
C PRO A 36 -0.78 22.22 -6.81
N TYR A 37 -1.65 21.23 -7.05
CA TYR A 37 -1.50 19.91 -6.46
C TYR A 37 -0.17 19.30 -6.89
N VAL A 38 0.74 19.09 -5.94
CA VAL A 38 2.00 18.42 -6.16
C VAL A 38 2.11 17.22 -5.22
N SER A 39 2.08 16.02 -5.79
CA SER A 39 2.27 14.75 -5.06
C SER A 39 3.72 14.27 -5.07
N THR A 40 4.63 15.09 -5.58
CA THR A 40 6.05 14.75 -5.74
C THR A 40 6.87 15.65 -4.84
N LEU A 41 7.89 15.09 -4.21
CA LEU A 41 8.80 15.90 -3.40
C LEU A 41 9.57 16.81 -4.37
N LEU A 42 9.33 18.12 -4.25
CA LEU A 42 9.73 19.15 -5.21
C LEU A 42 11.23 19.45 -5.20
N GLU A 43 11.96 18.92 -4.23
CA GLU A 43 13.39 19.11 -4.10
C GLU A 43 14.13 17.82 -4.50
N THR A 44 15.32 17.96 -5.07
CA THR A 44 16.23 16.83 -5.33
C THR A 44 17.20 16.67 -4.17
N THR A 45 16.71 16.74 -2.93
CA THR A 45 17.55 16.45 -1.76
C THR A 45 17.83 14.96 -1.65
N THR A 46 18.88 14.61 -0.92
CA THR A 46 19.17 13.22 -0.58
C THR A 46 17.99 12.55 0.14
N LEU A 47 17.22 13.30 0.93
CA LEU A 47 16.05 12.77 1.65
C LEU A 47 14.91 12.40 0.69
N ASP A 48 14.70 13.20 -0.36
CA ASP A 48 13.72 12.91 -1.40
C ASP A 48 14.04 11.59 -2.10
N LEU A 49 15.32 11.39 -2.45
CA LEU A 49 15.79 10.14 -3.05
C LEU A 49 15.57 8.93 -2.13
N TRP A 50 15.83 9.07 -0.83
CA TRP A 50 15.54 8.00 0.14
C TRP A 50 14.05 7.68 0.20
N ILE A 51 13.18 8.68 0.18
CA ILE A 51 11.72 8.48 0.21
C ILE A 51 11.25 7.82 -1.08
N THR A 52 11.72 8.27 -2.25
CA THR A 52 11.43 7.66 -3.55
C THR A 52 11.87 6.20 -3.60
N VAL A 53 13.10 5.90 -3.17
CA VAL A 53 13.66 4.56 -3.22
C VAL A 53 12.99 3.62 -2.22
N LEU A 54 12.76 4.07 -0.98
CA LEU A 54 12.29 3.18 0.10
C LEU A 54 10.77 3.15 0.26
N ILE A 55 10.09 4.26 -0.01
CA ILE A 55 8.67 4.43 0.37
C ILE A 55 7.77 4.47 -0.87
N GLU A 56 8.11 5.32 -1.84
CA GLU A 56 7.25 5.59 -3.00
C GLU A 56 6.94 4.31 -3.78
N LYS A 57 5.66 4.08 -4.02
CA LYS A 57 5.08 2.87 -4.63
C LYS A 57 5.08 1.60 -3.81
N LYS A 58 5.98 1.43 -2.83
CA LYS A 58 6.11 0.19 -2.06
C LYS A 58 4.96 0.10 -1.04
N PHE A 59 4.69 1.18 -0.33
CA PHE A 59 3.70 1.19 0.77
C PHE A 59 2.26 1.13 0.26
N PHE A 60 1.90 1.82 -0.83
CA PHE A 60 0.58 1.63 -1.44
C PHE A 60 0.43 0.24 -2.06
N SER A 61 1.50 -0.36 -2.59
CA SER A 61 1.45 -1.73 -3.11
C SER A 61 1.23 -2.75 -1.99
N ILE A 62 1.89 -2.58 -0.84
CA ILE A 62 1.63 -3.37 0.36
C ILE A 62 0.16 -3.21 0.79
N PHE A 63 -0.34 -1.97 0.87
CA PHE A 63 -1.73 -1.70 1.26
C PHE A 63 -2.72 -2.33 0.27
N SER A 64 -2.41 -2.26 -1.03
CA SER A 64 -3.20 -2.89 -2.09
C SER A 64 -3.24 -4.40 -1.97
N PHE A 65 -2.08 -5.02 -1.76
CA PHE A 65 -1.97 -6.45 -1.49
C PHE A 65 -2.82 -6.86 -0.27
N LEU A 66 -2.76 -6.09 0.81
CA LEU A 66 -3.53 -6.34 2.03
C LEU A 66 -5.05 -6.11 1.85
N PHE A 67 -5.46 -5.29 0.90
CA PHE A 67 -6.86 -5.16 0.47
C PHE A 67 -7.32 -6.45 -0.21
N GLY A 68 -6.53 -7.00 -1.13
CA GLY A 68 -6.78 -8.29 -1.78
C GLY A 68 -6.87 -9.46 -0.81
N VAL A 69 -5.94 -9.53 0.16
CA VAL A 69 -6.00 -10.48 1.28
C VAL A 69 -7.27 -10.26 2.11
N GLY A 70 -7.61 -9.00 2.39
CA GLY A 70 -8.81 -8.62 3.11
C GLY A 70 -10.10 -9.05 2.43
N PHE A 71 -10.16 -8.95 1.10
CA PHE A 71 -11.26 -9.46 0.29
C PHE A 71 -11.46 -10.96 0.50
N TYR A 72 -10.40 -11.76 0.33
CA TYR A 72 -10.48 -13.22 0.53
C TYR A 72 -10.95 -13.57 1.95
N LEU A 73 -10.33 -13.00 2.97
CA LEU A 73 -10.69 -13.27 4.36
C LEU A 73 -12.13 -12.85 4.68
N PHE A 74 -12.59 -11.75 4.10
CA PHE A 74 -13.95 -11.26 4.28
C PHE A 74 -14.96 -12.20 3.63
N THR A 75 -14.75 -12.59 2.36
CA THR A 75 -15.71 -13.44 1.64
C THR A 75 -15.77 -14.84 2.22
N THR A 76 -14.63 -15.43 2.61
CA THR A 76 -14.61 -16.73 3.29
C THR A 76 -15.36 -16.70 4.63
N ARG A 77 -15.17 -15.65 5.44
CA ARG A 77 -15.89 -15.51 6.71
C ARG A 77 -17.40 -15.33 6.53
N ALA A 78 -17.82 -14.54 5.55
CA ALA A 78 -19.24 -14.37 5.24
C ALA A 78 -19.88 -15.69 4.77
N ALA A 79 -19.18 -16.44 3.91
CA ALA A 79 -19.64 -17.75 3.45
C ALA A 79 -19.78 -18.76 4.60
N GLN A 80 -18.82 -18.78 5.54
CA GLN A 80 -18.88 -19.63 6.74
C GLN A 80 -20.07 -19.31 7.66
N LYS A 81 -20.60 -18.08 7.60
CA LYS A 81 -21.79 -17.65 8.34
C LYS A 81 -23.11 -17.87 7.57
N GLY A 82 -23.07 -18.48 6.38
CA GLY A 82 -24.24 -18.64 5.52
C GLY A 82 -24.76 -17.34 4.88
N GLU A 83 -23.97 -16.27 4.93
CA GLU A 83 -24.33 -14.98 4.32
C GLU A 83 -23.97 -14.96 2.82
N ARG A 84 -24.42 -13.93 2.08
CA ARG A 84 -24.09 -13.73 0.66
C ARG A 84 -22.80 -12.89 0.51
N PRO A 85 -21.62 -13.49 0.29
CA PRO A 85 -20.34 -12.79 0.44
C PRO A 85 -20.17 -11.64 -0.55
N LEU A 86 -20.49 -11.91 -1.82
CA LEU A 86 -20.39 -10.92 -2.91
C LEU A 86 -21.30 -9.72 -2.68
N ARG A 87 -22.54 -9.94 -2.21
CA ARG A 87 -23.49 -8.85 -1.92
C ARG A 87 -22.94 -7.93 -0.83
N LEU A 88 -22.40 -8.51 0.25
CA LEU A 88 -21.84 -7.75 1.36
C LEU A 88 -20.58 -6.99 0.95
N PHE A 89 -19.74 -7.60 0.11
CA PHE A 89 -18.55 -6.96 -0.42
C PHE A 89 -18.90 -5.80 -1.36
N CYS A 90 -19.86 -5.99 -2.28
CA CYS A 90 -20.37 -4.90 -3.12
C CYS A 90 -20.96 -3.76 -2.29
N ARG A 91 -21.71 -4.07 -1.22
CA ARG A 91 -22.21 -3.04 -0.30
C ARG A 91 -21.07 -2.27 0.36
N ARG A 92 -20.00 -2.95 0.77
CA ARG A 92 -18.80 -2.30 1.33
C ARG A 92 -18.10 -1.41 0.30
N LEU A 93 -17.93 -1.87 -0.94
CA LEU A 93 -17.35 -1.07 -2.02
C LEU A 93 -18.22 0.13 -2.37
N PHE A 94 -19.55 -0.02 -2.36
CA PHE A 94 -20.48 1.08 -2.59
C PHE A 94 -20.30 2.20 -1.56
N PHE A 95 -20.29 1.87 -0.27
CA PHE A 95 -20.04 2.88 0.77
C PHE A 95 -18.63 3.49 0.67
N LEU A 96 -17.62 2.68 0.35
CA LEU A 96 -16.26 3.16 0.12
C LEU A 96 -16.20 4.12 -1.08
N PHE A 97 -16.94 3.82 -2.15
CA PHE A 97 -17.02 4.65 -3.35
C PHE A 97 -17.72 5.97 -3.05
N VAL A 98 -18.92 5.93 -2.45
CA VAL A 98 -19.68 7.13 -2.08
C VAL A 98 -18.85 8.04 -1.17
N PHE A 99 -18.29 7.47 -0.10
CA PHE A 99 -17.40 8.22 0.78
C PHE A 99 -16.16 8.72 0.05
N GLY A 100 -15.55 7.90 -0.81
CA GLY A 100 -14.40 8.28 -1.62
C GLY A 100 -14.69 9.44 -2.57
N VAL A 101 -15.86 9.49 -3.19
CA VAL A 101 -16.29 10.62 -4.04
C VAL A 101 -16.38 11.89 -3.22
N PHE A 102 -17.08 11.88 -2.09
CA PHE A 102 -17.13 13.05 -1.19
C PHE A 102 -15.75 13.45 -0.70
N HIS A 103 -14.89 12.46 -0.39
CA HIS A 103 -13.55 12.71 0.08
C HIS A 103 -12.64 13.31 -1.01
N VAL A 104 -12.77 12.92 -2.28
CA VAL A 104 -11.99 13.51 -3.39
C VAL A 104 -12.36 14.98 -3.61
N LEU A 105 -13.62 15.37 -3.36
CA LEU A 105 -14.05 16.77 -3.43
C LEU A 105 -13.36 17.65 -2.38
N LEU A 106 -13.05 17.08 -1.22
CA LEU A 106 -12.35 17.77 -0.12
C LEU A 106 -10.83 17.62 -0.23
N PHE A 107 -10.36 16.50 -0.79
CA PHE A 107 -8.96 16.12 -0.86
C PHE A 107 -8.64 15.52 -2.25
N PRO A 108 -8.21 16.36 -3.23
CA PRO A 108 -7.77 15.91 -4.53
C PRO A 108 -6.70 14.82 -4.42
N GLY A 109 -6.75 13.83 -5.31
CA GLY A 109 -5.81 12.70 -5.29
C GLY A 109 -6.15 11.55 -4.32
N SER A 110 -7.28 11.60 -3.60
CA SER A 110 -7.69 10.52 -2.70
C SER A 110 -7.90 9.17 -3.41
N ILE A 111 -7.37 8.11 -2.79
CA ILE A 111 -7.29 6.78 -3.38
C ILE A 111 -8.56 5.93 -3.14
N LEU A 112 -9.48 6.40 -2.30
CA LEU A 112 -10.63 5.62 -1.80
C LEU A 112 -11.60 5.23 -2.92
N ALA A 113 -12.01 6.20 -3.74
CA ALA A 113 -12.90 5.94 -4.86
C ALA A 113 -12.23 5.00 -5.88
N ILE A 114 -10.94 5.20 -6.15
CA ILE A 114 -10.14 4.35 -7.04
C ILE A 114 -10.12 2.90 -6.53
N TYR A 115 -9.87 2.70 -5.24
CA TYR A 115 -9.87 1.36 -4.63
C TYR A 115 -11.25 0.70 -4.67
N ALA A 116 -12.32 1.48 -4.50
CA ALA A 116 -13.67 0.96 -4.59
C ALA A 116 -13.98 0.43 -6.00
N VAL A 117 -13.62 1.19 -7.04
CA VAL A 117 -13.82 0.81 -8.45
C VAL A 117 -12.95 -0.39 -8.82
N ILE A 118 -11.65 -0.34 -8.55
CA ILE A 118 -10.72 -1.44 -8.85
C ILE A 118 -11.11 -2.70 -8.07
N GLY A 119 -11.61 -2.54 -6.83
CA GLY A 119 -12.08 -3.63 -5.99
C GLY A 119 -13.23 -4.44 -6.60
N LEU A 120 -14.05 -3.84 -7.48
CA LEU A 120 -15.09 -4.59 -8.21
C LEU A 120 -14.47 -5.68 -9.11
N GLY A 121 -13.24 -5.46 -9.60
CA GLY A 121 -12.49 -6.45 -10.36
C GLY A 121 -12.16 -7.71 -9.56
N LEU A 122 -12.28 -7.71 -8.23
CA LEU A 122 -12.11 -8.90 -7.40
C LEU A 122 -13.34 -9.81 -7.37
N LEU A 123 -14.53 -9.31 -7.75
CA LEU A 123 -15.78 -10.08 -7.68
C LEU A 123 -15.73 -11.39 -8.48
N PRO A 124 -15.23 -11.42 -9.73
CA PRO A 124 -15.13 -12.66 -10.49
C PRO A 124 -14.20 -13.66 -9.81
N LEU A 125 -13.16 -13.16 -9.13
CA LEU A 125 -12.17 -14.01 -8.51
C LEU A 125 -12.79 -14.86 -7.41
N GLU A 126 -13.81 -14.42 -6.68
CA GLU A 126 -14.43 -15.23 -5.62
C GLU A 126 -14.80 -16.64 -6.11
N ARG A 127 -15.35 -16.73 -7.32
CA ARG A 127 -15.82 -17.98 -7.93
C ARG A 127 -14.70 -18.82 -8.54
N LEU A 128 -13.54 -18.20 -8.80
CA LEU A 128 -12.40 -18.88 -9.40
C LEU A 128 -11.68 -19.76 -8.38
N SER A 129 -11.21 -20.92 -8.81
CA SER A 129 -10.30 -21.73 -8.00
C SER A 129 -8.97 -21.00 -7.76
N ALA A 130 -8.19 -21.44 -6.77
CA ALA A 130 -6.84 -20.92 -6.55
C ALA A 130 -5.95 -21.05 -7.79
N ARG A 131 -6.11 -22.13 -8.58
CA ARG A 131 -5.38 -22.34 -9.84
C ARG A 131 -5.79 -21.30 -10.89
N ALA A 132 -7.08 -21.10 -11.14
CA ALA A 132 -7.56 -20.13 -12.11
C ALA A 132 -7.18 -18.69 -11.72
N THR A 133 -7.19 -18.36 -10.42
CA THR A 133 -6.71 -17.07 -9.92
C THR A 133 -5.20 -16.90 -10.17
N GLY A 134 -4.42 -17.97 -10.03
CA GLY A 134 -2.98 -17.97 -10.35
C GLY A 134 -2.69 -17.80 -11.84
N VAL A 135 -3.49 -18.42 -12.72
CA VAL A 135 -3.41 -18.20 -14.17
C VAL A 135 -3.73 -16.74 -14.51
N TRP A 136 -4.78 -16.18 -13.92
CA TRP A 136 -5.12 -14.77 -14.10
C TRP A 136 -3.99 -13.83 -13.65
N LEU A 137 -3.39 -14.11 -12.49
CA LEU A 137 -2.21 -13.38 -12.01
C LEU A 137 -1.03 -13.48 -12.99
N ALA A 138 -0.77 -14.66 -13.54
CA ALA A 138 0.29 -14.85 -14.54
C ALA A 138 0.02 -14.05 -15.82
N VAL A 139 -1.24 -13.99 -16.28
CA VAL A 139 -1.65 -13.14 -17.42
C VAL A 139 -1.40 -11.67 -17.12
N LEU A 140 -1.75 -11.18 -15.93
CA LEU A 140 -1.49 -9.79 -15.54
C LEU A 140 0.02 -9.48 -15.48
N LEU A 141 0.83 -10.40 -14.94
CA LEU A 141 2.29 -10.22 -14.94
C LEU A 141 2.86 -10.24 -16.35
N ALA A 142 2.37 -11.11 -17.23
CA ALA A 142 2.76 -11.13 -18.64
C ALA A 142 2.38 -9.83 -19.36
N SER A 143 1.20 -9.25 -19.06
CA SER A 143 0.80 -7.97 -19.64
C SER A 143 1.66 -6.80 -19.15
N VAL A 144 2.22 -6.87 -17.93
CA VAL A 144 3.26 -5.91 -17.50
C VAL A 144 4.46 -5.98 -18.42
N VAL A 145 5.00 -7.19 -18.66
CA VAL A 145 6.16 -7.37 -19.54
C VAL A 145 5.86 -6.85 -20.94
N GLY A 146 4.69 -7.18 -21.49
CA GLY A 146 4.25 -6.65 -22.79
C GLY A 146 4.14 -5.12 -22.82
N THR A 147 3.59 -4.52 -21.76
CA THR A 147 3.49 -3.06 -21.63
C THR A 147 4.88 -2.42 -21.51
N MET A 148 5.80 -3.01 -20.76
CA MET A 148 7.18 -2.52 -20.65
C MET A 148 7.89 -2.61 -22.00
N MET A 149 7.73 -3.72 -22.73
CA MET A 149 8.28 -3.88 -24.08
C MET A 149 7.73 -2.81 -25.04
N TYR A 150 6.41 -2.56 -25.01
CA TYR A 150 5.79 -1.50 -25.80
C TYR A 150 6.35 -0.12 -25.44
N ASN A 151 6.49 0.20 -24.14
CA ASN A 151 7.08 1.46 -23.71
C ASN A 151 8.52 1.63 -24.22
N VAL A 152 9.34 0.57 -24.23
CA VAL A 152 10.72 0.65 -24.75
C VAL A 152 10.72 1.01 -26.24
N LEU A 153 9.77 0.46 -27.00
CA LEU A 153 9.69 0.65 -28.44
C LEU A 153 9.03 1.97 -28.85
N VAL A 154 8.03 2.44 -28.10
CA VAL A 154 7.13 3.53 -28.52
C VAL A 154 7.23 4.77 -27.62
N LEU A 155 7.50 4.60 -26.33
CA LEU A 155 7.60 5.68 -25.33
C LEU A 155 8.93 5.62 -24.56
N PRO A 156 10.08 5.65 -25.26
CA PRO A 156 11.38 5.37 -24.65
C PRO A 156 11.80 6.42 -23.60
N THR A 157 11.22 7.62 -23.64
CA THR A 157 11.59 8.72 -22.75
C THR A 157 10.82 8.72 -21.43
N LYS A 158 9.67 8.05 -21.34
CA LYS A 158 8.87 8.02 -20.12
C LYS A 158 8.03 6.74 -20.04
N PRO A 159 8.50 5.71 -19.32
CA PRO A 159 7.74 4.48 -19.16
C PRO A 159 6.45 4.78 -18.42
N PHE A 160 5.33 4.38 -19.01
CA PHE A 160 4.03 4.48 -18.38
C PHE A 160 3.54 3.11 -17.92
N MET A 161 3.28 3.03 -16.61
CA MET A 161 2.51 1.96 -16.00
C MET A 161 1.49 2.61 -15.07
N GLY A 162 0.21 2.49 -15.40
CA GLY A 162 -0.85 3.10 -14.62
C GLY A 162 -0.91 2.51 -13.21
N ASP A 163 -0.93 3.36 -12.18
CA ASP A 163 -1.02 2.92 -10.78
C ASP A 163 -2.27 2.06 -10.53
N ALA A 164 -3.38 2.34 -11.22
CA ALA A 164 -4.59 1.52 -11.16
C ALA A 164 -4.33 0.06 -11.55
N PHE A 165 -3.48 -0.18 -12.56
CA PHE A 165 -3.10 -1.53 -12.95
C PHE A 165 -2.25 -2.19 -11.86
N LEU A 166 -1.28 -1.47 -11.28
CA LEU A 166 -0.45 -1.98 -10.19
C LEU A 166 -1.30 -2.31 -8.95
N ILE A 167 -2.25 -1.45 -8.59
CA ILE A 167 -3.22 -1.69 -7.51
C ILE A 167 -4.00 -2.97 -7.78
N TYR A 168 -4.55 -3.13 -9.00
CA TYR A 168 -5.31 -4.33 -9.35
C TYR A 168 -4.43 -5.59 -9.31
N LEU A 169 -3.21 -5.53 -9.85
CA LEU A 169 -2.24 -6.62 -9.78
C LEU A 169 -2.00 -7.04 -8.33
N MET A 170 -1.73 -6.08 -7.44
CA MET A 170 -1.50 -6.35 -6.01
C MET A 170 -2.76 -6.88 -5.32
N PHE A 171 -3.97 -6.39 -5.66
CA PHE A 171 -5.23 -6.93 -5.15
C PHE A 171 -5.40 -8.42 -5.53
N VAL A 172 -5.16 -8.76 -6.80
CA VAL A 172 -5.24 -10.13 -7.31
C VAL A 172 -4.21 -11.03 -6.62
N THR A 173 -2.97 -10.54 -6.47
CA THR A 173 -1.92 -11.22 -5.71
C THR A 173 -2.35 -11.51 -4.28
N GLY A 174 -2.90 -10.52 -3.57
CA GLY A 174 -3.38 -10.69 -2.20
C GLY A 174 -4.49 -11.73 -2.09
N ALA A 175 -5.46 -11.70 -3.02
CA ALA A 175 -6.53 -12.70 -3.08
C ALA A 175 -5.98 -14.11 -3.36
N TYR A 176 -5.00 -14.23 -4.28
CA TYR A 176 -4.33 -15.50 -4.60
C TYR A 176 -3.59 -16.08 -3.39
N VAL A 177 -2.78 -15.26 -2.70
CA VAL A 177 -2.06 -15.65 -1.48
C VAL A 177 -3.03 -16.12 -0.40
N GLY A 178 -4.14 -15.41 -0.22
CA GLY A 178 -5.22 -15.82 0.68
C GLY A 178 -5.77 -17.21 0.35
N LYS A 179 -6.18 -17.43 -0.91
CA LYS A 179 -6.72 -18.70 -1.39
C LYS A 179 -5.76 -19.88 -1.27
N LYS A 180 -4.46 -19.62 -1.39
CA LYS A 180 -3.42 -20.64 -1.26
C LYS A 180 -3.06 -20.95 0.20
N GLY A 181 -3.59 -20.20 1.17
CA GLY A 181 -3.27 -20.38 2.59
C GLY A 181 -1.85 -19.93 2.95
N TRP A 182 -1.19 -19.15 2.09
CA TRP A 182 0.22 -18.74 2.29
C TRP A 182 0.44 -17.70 3.40
N LEU A 183 -0.65 -17.25 4.02
CA LEU A 183 -0.66 -16.35 5.17
C LEU A 183 -0.35 -17.06 6.49
N GLU A 184 -0.40 -18.40 6.49
CA GLU A 184 -0.18 -19.18 7.71
C GLU A 184 1.31 -19.30 8.02
N PRO A 185 1.74 -19.04 9.27
CA PRO A 185 3.15 -19.02 9.65
C PRO A 185 3.73 -20.44 9.82
N THR A 186 3.53 -21.31 8.84
CA THR A 186 4.12 -22.65 8.79
C THR A 186 5.59 -22.57 8.38
N GLU A 187 6.40 -23.59 8.72
CA GLU A 187 7.81 -23.65 8.33
C GLU A 187 8.02 -23.58 6.80
N ALA A 188 7.13 -24.25 6.05
CA ALA A 188 7.13 -24.21 4.59
C ALA A 188 6.93 -22.78 4.07
N MET A 189 5.96 -22.04 4.63
CA MET A 189 5.70 -20.66 4.21
C MET A 189 6.80 -19.70 4.65
N GLN A 190 7.38 -19.87 5.84
CA GLN A 190 8.54 -19.09 6.26
C GLN A 190 9.74 -19.31 5.32
N THR A 191 9.99 -20.55 4.91
CA THR A 191 11.03 -20.89 3.94
C THR A 191 10.76 -20.25 2.58
N PHE A 192 9.50 -20.29 2.13
CA PHE A 192 9.07 -19.63 0.90
C PHE A 192 9.33 -18.11 0.94
N TRP A 193 8.83 -17.42 1.97
CA TRP A 193 9.01 -15.98 2.11
C TRP A 193 10.49 -15.59 2.24
N LYS A 194 11.31 -16.39 2.94
CA LYS A 194 12.76 -16.19 3.03
C LYS A 194 13.45 -16.32 1.68
N ARG A 195 13.15 -17.39 0.92
CA ARG A 195 13.71 -17.58 -0.42
C ARG A 195 13.30 -16.47 -1.38
N LEU A 196 12.02 -16.08 -1.34
CA LEU A 196 11.51 -14.98 -2.15
C LEU A 196 12.20 -13.66 -1.78
N PHE A 197 12.32 -13.35 -0.50
CA PHE A 197 13.02 -12.15 -0.03
C PHE A 197 14.48 -12.13 -0.48
N LEU A 198 15.22 -13.23 -0.27
CA LEU A 198 16.62 -13.33 -0.66
C LEU A 198 16.82 -13.27 -2.18
N PHE A 199 15.89 -13.82 -2.96
CA PHE A 199 15.91 -13.73 -4.42
C PHE A 199 15.68 -12.29 -4.91
N LEU A 200 14.80 -11.55 -4.26
CA LEU A 200 14.46 -10.16 -4.62
C LEU A 200 15.40 -9.12 -4.01
N LEU A 201 16.16 -9.48 -2.97
CA LEU A 201 17.07 -8.57 -2.27
C LEU A 201 18.11 -7.92 -3.21
N PRO A 202 18.79 -8.65 -4.12
CA PRO A 202 19.71 -8.03 -5.08
C PRO A 202 19.00 -7.01 -5.98
N ILE A 203 17.78 -7.29 -6.42
CA ILE A 203 17.00 -6.37 -7.26
C ILE A 203 16.63 -5.10 -6.48
N ILE A 204 16.27 -5.24 -5.20
CA ILE A 204 15.99 -4.09 -4.32
C ILE A 204 17.24 -3.24 -4.12
N VAL A 205 18.37 -3.86 -3.78
CA VAL A 205 19.63 -3.17 -3.49
C VAL A 205 20.18 -2.50 -4.74
N VAL A 206 20.30 -3.24 -5.85
CA VAL A 206 20.79 -2.70 -7.12
C VAL A 206 19.81 -1.65 -7.65
N GLY A 207 18.51 -1.92 -7.67
CA GLY A 207 17.50 -0.94 -8.09
C GLY A 207 17.61 0.37 -7.31
N GLY A 208 17.76 0.30 -5.99
CA GLY A 208 17.96 1.47 -5.14
C GLY A 208 19.26 2.21 -5.43
N ILE A 209 20.39 1.50 -5.51
CA ILE A 209 21.71 2.10 -5.82
C ILE A 209 21.67 2.79 -7.19
N VAL A 210 21.10 2.14 -8.21
CA VAL A 210 21.05 2.69 -9.55
C VAL A 210 20.13 3.91 -9.58
N THR A 211 18.96 3.88 -8.93
CA THR A 211 18.11 5.09 -8.78
C THR A 211 18.87 6.23 -8.11
N PHE A 212 19.66 5.96 -7.06
CA PHE A 212 20.52 6.95 -6.43
C PHE A 212 21.61 7.47 -7.36
N SER A 213 22.24 6.63 -8.18
CA SER A 213 23.34 7.04 -9.06
C SER A 213 22.87 7.76 -10.33
N THR A 214 21.63 7.54 -10.75
CA THR A 214 21.07 8.09 -11.99
C THR A 214 20.03 9.17 -11.75
N PHE A 215 19.95 9.74 -10.54
CA PHE A 215 18.88 10.68 -10.18
C PHE A 215 18.86 11.94 -11.06
N GLU A 216 20.01 12.39 -11.57
CA GLU A 216 20.12 13.51 -12.51
C GLU A 216 19.59 13.16 -13.91
N ASN A 217 19.50 11.86 -14.25
CA ASN A 217 18.96 11.38 -15.51
C ASN A 217 17.51 10.92 -15.30
N GLU A 218 16.57 11.84 -15.46
CA GLU A 218 15.14 11.60 -15.24
C GLU A 218 14.60 10.40 -16.02
N VAL A 219 15.01 10.26 -17.29
CA VAL A 219 14.57 9.16 -18.16
C VAL A 219 15.03 7.82 -17.58
N LEU A 220 16.33 7.67 -17.31
CA LEU A 220 16.88 6.42 -16.80
C LEU A 220 16.33 6.10 -15.40
N ALA A 221 16.23 7.09 -14.52
CA ALA A 221 15.64 6.94 -13.19
C ALA A 221 14.19 6.43 -13.27
N SER A 222 13.36 7.00 -14.16
CA SER A 222 11.97 6.58 -14.34
C SER A 222 11.85 5.12 -14.81
N TRP A 223 12.74 4.65 -15.68
CA TRP A 223 12.82 3.25 -16.11
C TRP A 223 13.21 2.30 -14.99
N ILE A 224 14.22 2.66 -14.19
CA ILE A 224 14.64 1.85 -13.05
C ILE A 224 13.50 1.74 -12.04
N VAL A 225 12.82 2.84 -11.73
CA VAL A 225 11.67 2.85 -10.83
C VAL A 225 10.53 1.98 -11.39
N ALA A 226 10.20 2.10 -12.68
CA ALA A 226 9.16 1.30 -13.32
C ALA A 226 9.45 -0.21 -13.23
N LEU A 227 10.66 -0.63 -13.64
CA LEU A 227 11.07 -2.04 -13.67
C LEU A 227 11.25 -2.65 -12.26
N SER A 228 11.70 -1.85 -11.29
CA SER A 228 11.93 -2.32 -9.92
C SER A 228 10.70 -2.27 -9.02
N SER A 229 9.67 -1.48 -9.36
CA SER A 229 8.48 -1.26 -8.51
C SER A 229 7.77 -2.55 -8.07
N ILE A 230 7.52 -3.48 -8.98
CA ILE A 230 6.83 -4.74 -8.69
C ILE A 230 7.72 -5.71 -7.90
N PRO A 231 8.96 -6.03 -8.34
CA PRO A 231 9.88 -6.85 -7.55
C PRO A 231 10.11 -6.31 -6.15
N THR A 232 10.31 -4.99 -6.00
CA THR A 232 10.54 -4.37 -4.69
C THR A 232 9.31 -4.47 -3.79
N ALA A 233 8.09 -4.26 -4.32
CA ALA A 233 6.86 -4.46 -3.57
C ALA A 233 6.72 -5.90 -3.04
N TYR A 234 6.99 -6.91 -3.87
CA TYR A 234 6.99 -8.31 -3.44
C TYR A 234 8.05 -8.60 -2.37
N GLY A 235 9.24 -8.04 -2.51
CA GLY A 235 10.30 -8.20 -1.53
C GLY A 235 9.95 -7.52 -0.19
N TYR A 236 9.32 -6.35 -0.22
CA TYR A 236 8.79 -5.70 0.99
C TYR A 236 7.74 -6.55 1.67
N ILE A 237 6.76 -7.08 0.92
CA ILE A 237 5.73 -7.98 1.46
C ILE A 237 6.38 -9.21 2.10
N ALA A 238 7.33 -9.86 1.41
CA ALA A 238 8.05 -11.03 1.93
C ALA A 238 8.83 -10.69 3.21
N GLY A 239 9.57 -9.58 3.21
CA GLY A 239 10.32 -9.09 4.36
C GLY A 239 9.42 -8.80 5.56
N LEU A 240 8.26 -8.19 5.34
CA LEU A 240 7.29 -7.90 6.41
C LEU A 240 6.64 -9.16 6.98
N PHE A 241 6.34 -10.17 6.16
CA PHE A 241 5.87 -11.47 6.67
C PHE A 241 6.92 -12.13 7.56
N LEU A 242 8.21 -12.08 7.17
CA LEU A 242 9.31 -12.61 7.99
C LEU A 242 9.49 -11.80 9.28
N LEU A 243 9.44 -10.48 9.18
CA LEU A 243 9.60 -9.54 10.30
C LEU A 243 8.53 -9.78 11.38
N PHE A 244 7.26 -9.84 10.98
CA PHE A 244 6.14 -10.02 11.91
C PHE A 244 5.89 -11.48 12.30
N ASN A 245 6.62 -12.43 11.74
CA ASN A 245 6.63 -13.81 12.25
C ASN A 245 7.36 -13.91 13.61
N ASN A 246 8.30 -13.00 13.87
CA ASN A 246 9.00 -12.90 15.15
C ASN A 246 8.08 -12.30 16.23
N GLU A 247 7.88 -13.04 17.33
CA GLU A 247 6.95 -12.65 18.40
C GLU A 247 7.37 -11.43 19.20
N ARG A 248 8.68 -11.19 19.33
CA ARG A 248 9.18 -10.00 20.02
C ARG A 248 8.87 -8.76 19.20
N ILE A 249 9.14 -8.84 17.90
CA ILE A 249 8.87 -7.75 16.96
C ILE A 249 7.37 -7.52 16.82
N SER A 250 6.58 -8.56 16.63
CA SER A 250 5.13 -8.44 16.55
C SER A 250 4.53 -7.83 17.84
N ARG A 251 5.03 -8.18 19.03
CA ARG A 251 4.59 -7.52 20.27
C ARG A 251 4.96 -6.04 20.32
N PHE A 252 6.18 -5.68 19.91
CA PHE A 252 6.62 -4.28 19.84
C PHE A 252 5.76 -3.46 18.87
N PHE A 253 5.38 -4.02 17.73
CA PHE A 253 4.51 -3.39 16.74
C PHE A 253 3.01 -3.55 17.03
N ALA A 254 2.60 -4.01 18.21
CA ALA A 254 1.17 -4.13 18.56
C ALA A 254 0.39 -2.80 18.45
N PRO A 255 0.93 -1.62 18.85
CA PRO A 255 0.28 -0.32 18.63
C PRO A 255 0.05 0.01 17.15
N VAL A 256 1.03 -0.32 16.30
CA VAL A 256 0.92 -0.19 14.83
C VAL A 256 -0.19 -1.09 14.30
N GLY A 257 -0.35 -2.29 14.87
CA GLY A 257 -1.49 -3.17 14.57
C GLY A 257 -2.85 -2.55 14.94
N ALA A 258 -2.93 -1.76 16.02
CA ALA A 258 -4.16 -1.05 16.37
C ALA A 258 -4.52 0.00 15.30
N VAL A 259 -3.53 0.75 14.80
CA VAL A 259 -3.70 1.70 13.70
C VAL A 259 -4.22 0.98 12.45
N GLY A 260 -3.65 -0.17 12.11
CA GLY A 260 -4.07 -0.94 10.94
C GLY A 260 -5.48 -1.55 11.02
N LYS A 261 -5.99 -1.84 12.22
CA LYS A 261 -7.40 -2.27 12.41
C LYS A 261 -8.39 -1.14 12.10
N MET A 262 -7.97 0.09 12.32
CA MET A 262 -8.74 1.31 12.06
C MET A 262 -8.28 2.02 10.78
N ALA A 263 -7.74 1.26 9.81
CA ALA A 263 -7.03 1.83 8.66
C ALA A 263 -7.82 2.89 7.88
N PHE A 264 -9.12 2.67 7.67
CA PHE A 264 -9.99 3.64 6.99
C PHE A 264 -10.13 4.94 7.81
N THR A 265 -10.43 4.83 9.10
CA THR A 265 -10.60 5.97 10.00
C THR A 265 -9.31 6.79 10.08
N ASN A 266 -8.17 6.11 10.24
CA ASN A 266 -6.86 6.75 10.32
C ASN A 266 -6.47 7.41 9.00
N TYR A 267 -6.66 6.75 7.85
CA TYR A 267 -6.42 7.39 6.55
C TYR A 267 -7.21 8.71 6.36
N VAL A 268 -8.47 8.75 6.80
CA VAL A 268 -9.28 9.99 6.73
C VAL A 268 -8.76 11.03 7.73
N LEU A 269 -8.43 10.59 8.94
CA LEU A 269 -7.87 11.45 9.98
C LEU A 269 -6.55 12.09 9.55
N GLN A 270 -5.71 11.37 8.81
CA GLN A 270 -4.45 11.86 8.23
C GLN A 270 -4.66 13.08 7.32
N HIS A 271 -5.69 13.04 6.47
CA HIS A 271 -6.00 14.16 5.57
C HIS A 271 -6.47 15.38 6.36
N VAL A 272 -7.34 15.17 7.35
CA VAL A 272 -7.83 16.24 8.23
C VAL A 272 -6.70 16.87 9.05
N LEU A 273 -5.92 16.03 9.75
CA LEU A 273 -4.79 16.50 10.57
C LEU A 273 -3.69 17.13 9.72
N GLY A 274 -3.44 16.59 8.53
CA GLY A 274 -2.47 17.12 7.58
C GLY A 274 -2.78 18.57 7.19
N VAL A 275 -4.00 18.83 6.75
CA VAL A 275 -4.46 20.19 6.42
C VAL A 275 -4.42 21.12 7.64
N ILE A 276 -4.90 20.65 8.80
CA ILE A 276 -4.87 21.43 10.04
C ILE A 276 -3.44 21.83 10.43
N PHE A 277 -2.50 20.89 10.41
CA PHE A 277 -1.13 21.17 10.83
C PHE A 277 -0.38 22.04 9.82
N ILE A 278 -0.54 21.83 8.52
CA ILE A 278 0.08 22.71 7.52
C ILE A 278 -0.40 24.15 7.71
N ALA A 279 -1.71 24.37 7.91
CA ALA A 279 -2.27 25.68 8.21
C ALA A 279 -1.74 26.25 9.54
N LEU A 280 -1.73 25.44 10.61
CA LEU A 280 -1.28 25.85 11.95
C LEU A 280 0.20 26.27 11.98
N PHE A 281 1.05 25.55 11.26
CA PHE A 281 2.48 25.85 11.17
C PHE A 281 2.81 26.86 10.07
N SER A 282 1.80 27.32 9.32
CA SER A 282 1.92 28.31 8.24
C SER A 282 3.04 27.95 7.26
N LEU A 283 3.09 26.67 6.85
CA LEU A 283 4.16 26.15 5.98
C LEU A 283 3.88 26.54 4.52
N PRO A 284 4.69 27.42 3.91
CA PRO A 284 4.42 27.90 2.55
C PRO A 284 4.79 26.88 1.48
N ILE A 285 5.76 26.00 1.76
CA ILE A 285 6.15 24.84 0.95
C ILE A 285 6.50 23.71 1.91
N VAL A 286 5.92 22.53 1.70
CA VAL A 286 6.25 21.33 2.48
C VAL A 286 7.44 20.63 1.82
N THR A 287 8.65 20.79 2.37
CA THR A 287 9.81 20.01 1.93
C THR A 287 9.73 18.58 2.48
N SER A 288 10.63 17.70 2.03
CA SER A 288 10.76 16.36 2.61
C SER A 288 11.00 16.35 4.11
N LYS A 289 11.73 17.35 4.62
CA LYS A 289 11.96 17.46 6.06
C LYS A 289 10.65 17.71 6.78
N GLU A 290 9.83 18.64 6.27
CA GLU A 290 8.49 18.90 6.82
C GLU A 290 7.58 17.69 6.71
N ALA A 291 7.58 17.02 5.56
CA ALA A 291 6.79 15.81 5.35
C ALA A 291 7.11 14.72 6.40
N VAL A 292 8.39 14.50 6.70
CA VAL A 292 8.82 13.48 7.67
C VAL A 292 8.35 13.82 9.09
N TRP A 293 8.61 15.03 9.59
CA TRP A 293 8.25 15.34 10.97
C TRP A 293 6.73 15.49 11.15
N LEU A 294 6.00 16.02 10.16
CA LEU A 294 4.54 16.06 10.16
C LEU A 294 3.94 14.65 10.13
N ALA A 295 4.46 13.76 9.27
CA ALA A 295 4.01 12.37 9.23
C ALA A 295 4.24 11.67 10.58
N CYS A 296 5.39 11.88 11.22
CA CYS A 296 5.66 11.37 12.56
C CYS A 296 4.70 11.93 13.63
N LEU A 297 4.39 13.23 13.57
CA LEU A 297 3.46 13.88 14.48
C LEU A 297 2.04 13.31 14.34
N ILE A 298 1.51 13.31 13.11
CA ILE A 298 0.18 12.80 12.78
C ILE A 298 0.08 11.32 13.18
N TYR A 299 1.03 10.50 12.73
CA TYR A 299 1.01 9.07 13.03
C TYR A 299 1.21 8.77 14.51
N GLY A 300 1.94 9.61 15.25
CA GLY A 300 2.05 9.55 16.71
C GLY A 300 0.69 9.74 17.40
N ILE A 301 -0.11 10.70 16.94
CA ILE A 301 -1.49 10.91 17.40
C ILE A 301 -2.34 9.67 17.08
N GLU A 302 -2.22 9.13 15.88
CA GLU A 302 -2.96 7.92 15.47
C GLU A 302 -2.61 6.69 16.31
N LEU A 303 -1.33 6.53 16.66
CA LEU A 303 -0.87 5.44 17.54
C LEU A 303 -1.51 5.54 18.92
N LEU A 304 -1.53 6.73 19.52
CA LEU A 304 -2.15 6.97 20.82
C LEU A 304 -3.67 6.74 20.76
N TRP A 305 -4.34 7.37 19.79
CA TRP A 305 -5.78 7.28 19.58
C TRP A 305 -6.24 5.84 19.33
N SER A 306 -5.61 5.17 18.35
CA SER A 306 -6.01 3.82 17.95
C SER A 306 -5.75 2.80 19.07
N THR A 307 -4.62 2.93 19.77
CA THR A 307 -4.31 2.03 20.89
C THR A 307 -5.29 2.23 22.05
N TRP A 308 -5.63 3.47 22.37
CA TRP A 308 -6.62 3.80 23.39
C TRP A 308 -8.02 3.27 23.02
N TYR A 309 -8.47 3.50 21.79
CA TYR A 309 -9.77 3.07 21.30
C TYR A 309 -9.90 1.54 21.32
N MET A 310 -8.87 0.85 20.80
CA MET A 310 -8.86 -0.61 20.77
C MET A 310 -8.80 -1.22 22.18
N LYS A 311 -8.18 -0.58 23.17
CA LYS A 311 -8.20 -1.08 24.56
C LYS A 311 -9.59 -1.02 25.20
N ARG A 312 -10.43 -0.05 24.79
CA ARG A 312 -11.77 0.17 25.37
C ARG A 312 -12.89 -0.55 24.64
N HIS A 313 -12.73 -0.77 23.34
CA HIS A 313 -13.79 -1.28 22.47
C HIS A 313 -13.43 -2.57 21.72
N ALA A 314 -12.27 -3.17 21.96
CA ALA A 314 -11.99 -4.52 21.45
C ALA A 314 -12.89 -5.54 22.17
N ILE A 315 -13.84 -6.09 21.41
CA ILE A 315 -14.58 -7.32 21.73
C ILE A 315 -13.72 -8.52 21.28
#